data_AF-A0A5D3E1Z5-F1
#
_entry.id   AF-A0A5D3E1Z5-F1
#
_cell.length_a   1.000
_cell.length_b   1.000
_cell.length_c   1.000
_cell.angle_alpha   90.00
_cell.angle_beta   90.00
_cell.angle_gamma   90.00
#
_symmetry.space_group_name_H-M   'P 1'
#
loop_
_entity.id
_entity.type
_entity.pdbx_description
1 polymer ?
#
loop_
_entity_poly.entity_id
_entity_poly.type
_entity_poly.pdbx_seq_one_letter_code
_entity_poly.pdbx_strand_id
1 'polypeptide(L)'
;MDNPTKAQMWLTSIETIFRYMKCPDDQKVLCAVFFLKNRDTAWWETTERMLGGDVSKITYEQFKENFYAKFFSANVKHAKLQEFLNLEQGDMTVEQYDTEFDMLSRFALDMVRDETAKTEKFVRGLRLDLQGIVRALQPATHVDALCIALDLSLQERADPSKAAGRGSNLGQKRKPELQPALAPQRDLRSGGVFCKPDIFLV
;
A
#
# COMPACT_ATOMS: atom_id res chain seq x y z
N MET A 1 13.11 -5.37 13.18
CA MET A 1 12.28 -5.51 11.96
C MET A 1 10.90 -5.03 12.33
N ASP A 2 10.60 -3.76 12.05
CA ASP A 2 9.47 -3.11 12.73
C ASP A 2 8.16 -3.15 11.93
N ASN A 3 8.19 -3.69 10.70
CA ASN A 3 6.99 -3.84 9.88
C ASN A 3 7.05 -5.09 8.97
N PRO A 4 5.89 -5.56 8.47
CA PRO A 4 5.76 -6.81 7.71
C PRO A 4 6.54 -6.79 6.39
N THR A 5 6.62 -5.62 5.74
CA THR A 5 7.40 -5.43 4.52
C THR A 5 8.87 -5.71 4.74
N LYS A 6 9.48 -5.08 5.75
CA LYS A 6 10.89 -5.28 6.09
C LYS A 6 11.16 -6.74 6.48
N ALA A 7 10.22 -7.37 7.19
CA ALA A 7 10.30 -8.78 7.53
C ALA A 7 10.26 -9.68 6.28
N GLN A 8 9.38 -9.40 5.32
CA GLN A 8 9.27 -10.16 4.07
C GLN A 8 10.53 -10.03 3.21
N MET A 9 11.06 -8.80 3.10
CA MET A 9 12.31 -8.54 2.38
C MET A 9 13.50 -9.24 3.02
N TRP A 10 13.59 -9.22 4.35
CA TRP A 10 14.63 -9.96 5.07
C TRP A 10 14.54 -11.46 4.81
N LEU A 11 13.33 -12.04 4.91
CA LEU A 11 13.14 -13.47 4.68
C LEU A 11 13.51 -13.88 3.25
N THR A 12 13.08 -13.09 2.27
CA THR A 12 13.44 -13.31 0.85
C THR A 12 14.96 -13.22 0.64
N SER A 13 15.62 -12.26 1.30
CA SER A 13 17.07 -12.05 1.18
C SER A 13 17.84 -13.23 1.77
N ILE A 14 17.44 -13.73 2.94
CA ILE A 14 18.13 -14.84 3.58
C ILE A 14 17.92 -16.16 2.84
N GLU A 15 16.72 -16.42 2.32
CA GLU A 15 16.46 -17.59 1.46
C GLU A 15 17.31 -17.56 0.19
N THR A 16 17.50 -16.37 -0.39
CA THR A 16 18.39 -16.18 -1.55
C THR A 16 19.84 -16.51 -1.21
N ILE A 17 20.33 -16.06 -0.04
CA ILE A 17 21.67 -16.38 0.45
C ILE A 17 21.82 -17.89 0.69
N PHE A 18 20.84 -18.53 1.34
CA PHE A 18 20.88 -19.98 1.58
C PHE A 18 20.97 -20.78 0.29
N ARG A 19 20.18 -20.39 -0.73
CA ARG A 19 20.23 -21.01 -2.05
C ARG A 19 21.59 -20.82 -2.72
N TYR A 20 22.13 -19.59 -2.71
CA TYR A 20 23.42 -19.28 -3.32
C TYR A 20 24.57 -20.06 -2.66
N MET A 21 24.58 -20.11 -1.32
CA MET A 21 25.61 -20.79 -0.53
C MET A 21 25.41 -22.30 -0.45
N LYS A 22 24.30 -22.84 -0.97
CA LYS A 22 23.88 -24.24 -0.76
C LYS A 22 23.89 -24.63 0.73
N CYS A 23 23.32 -23.74 1.56
CA CYS A 23 23.28 -23.92 3.01
C CYS A 23 22.52 -25.20 3.37
N PRO A 24 23.13 -26.13 4.14
CA PRO A 24 22.48 -27.34 4.62
C PRO A 24 21.22 -27.03 5.44
N ASP A 25 20.18 -27.85 5.29
CA ASP A 25 18.87 -27.61 5.94
C ASP A 25 18.97 -27.57 7.47
N ASP A 26 19.83 -28.40 8.05
CA ASP A 26 20.11 -28.47 9.49
C ASP A 26 20.88 -27.25 10.03
N GLN A 27 21.49 -26.44 9.15
CA GLN A 27 22.20 -25.22 9.52
C GLN A 27 21.39 -23.93 9.29
N LYS A 28 20.33 -23.99 8.48
CA LYS A 28 19.56 -22.80 8.07
C LYS A 28 19.01 -22.01 9.25
N VAL A 29 18.47 -22.69 10.28
CA VAL A 29 17.91 -21.99 11.45
C VAL A 29 19.00 -21.27 12.23
N LEU A 30 20.12 -21.94 12.52
CA LEU A 30 21.26 -21.33 13.21
C LEU A 30 21.76 -20.09 12.46
N CYS A 31 21.93 -20.19 11.15
CA CYS A 31 22.31 -19.05 10.32
C CYS A 31 21.26 -17.94 10.34
N ALA A 32 19.98 -18.27 10.19
CA ALA A 32 18.89 -17.28 10.20
C ALA A 32 18.85 -16.49 11.51
N VAL A 33 18.97 -17.19 12.64
CA VAL A 33 19.02 -16.59 13.98
C VAL A 33 20.24 -15.70 14.13
N PHE A 34 21.41 -16.11 13.65
CA PHE A 34 22.61 -15.27 13.63
C PHE A 34 22.41 -13.95 12.85
N PHE A 35 21.64 -13.99 11.76
CA PHE A 35 21.33 -12.80 10.95
C PHE A 35 20.20 -11.93 11.53
N LEU A 36 19.47 -12.38 12.56
CA LEU A 36 18.55 -11.52 13.31
C LEU A 36 19.39 -10.55 14.17
N LYS A 37 19.32 -9.25 13.89
CA LYS A 37 20.01 -8.22 14.67
C LYS A 37 19.46 -8.17 16.11
N ASN A 38 20.29 -7.89 17.11
CA ASN A 38 20.00 -7.92 18.57
C ASN A 38 18.62 -7.42 19.06
N ARG A 39 17.96 -6.46 18.41
CA ARG A 39 16.60 -6.01 18.83
C ARG A 39 15.50 -6.99 18.45
N ASP A 40 15.78 -7.87 17.49
CA ASP A 40 14.91 -8.91 16.96
C ASP A 40 15.26 -10.31 17.50
N THR A 41 16.19 -10.46 18.45
CA THR A 41 16.53 -11.80 19.01
C THR A 41 15.63 -12.19 20.19
N ALA A 42 15.16 -11.22 20.99
CA ALA A 42 14.40 -11.49 22.21
C ALA A 42 13.09 -12.29 21.98
N TRP A 43 12.39 -12.02 20.87
CA TRP A 43 11.19 -12.80 20.53
C TRP A 43 11.54 -14.22 20.09
N TRP A 44 12.67 -14.40 19.39
CA TRP A 44 13.15 -15.70 18.98
C TRP A 44 13.59 -16.53 20.18
N GLU A 45 14.37 -15.96 21.11
CA GLU A 45 14.78 -16.63 22.36
C GLU A 45 13.58 -17.16 23.16
N THR A 46 12.47 -16.40 23.18
CA THR A 46 11.22 -16.84 23.81
C THR A 46 10.58 -18.01 23.05
N THR A 47 10.56 -17.92 21.72
CA THR A 47 9.98 -18.94 20.83
C THR A 47 10.78 -20.24 20.89
N GLU A 48 12.11 -20.15 20.84
CA GLU A 48 13.03 -21.28 20.96
C GLU A 48 12.81 -22.04 22.28
N ARG A 49 12.64 -21.32 23.40
CA ARG A 49 12.30 -21.92 24.70
C ARG A 49 10.98 -22.69 24.65
N MET A 50 9.96 -22.16 23.96
CA MET A 50 8.67 -22.86 23.78
C MET A 50 8.80 -24.10 22.88
N LEU A 51 9.75 -24.10 21.94
CA LEU A 51 10.07 -25.21 21.05
C LEU A 51 11.06 -26.22 21.66
N GLY A 52 11.32 -26.15 22.97
CA GLY A 52 12.17 -27.11 23.69
C GLY A 52 13.61 -26.67 23.92
N GLY A 53 13.97 -25.44 23.52
CA GLY A 53 15.23 -24.79 23.89
C GLY A 53 16.48 -25.28 23.14
N ASP A 54 16.31 -26.08 22.09
CA ASP A 54 17.41 -26.59 21.28
C ASP A 54 17.22 -26.21 19.81
N VAL A 55 17.89 -25.13 19.40
CA VAL A 55 17.82 -24.61 18.03
C VAL A 55 18.16 -25.65 16.96
N SER A 56 19.02 -26.63 17.28
CA SER A 56 19.45 -27.66 16.32
C SER A 56 18.34 -28.65 15.94
N LYS A 57 17.29 -28.72 16.77
CA LYS A 57 16.11 -29.57 16.53
C LYS A 57 14.96 -28.83 15.84
N ILE A 58 15.07 -27.51 15.72
CA ILE A 58 14.05 -26.70 15.07
C ILE A 58 14.29 -26.76 13.56
N THR A 59 13.28 -27.21 12.82
CA THR A 59 13.35 -27.23 11.35
C THR A 59 13.22 -25.82 10.77
N TYR A 60 13.72 -25.62 9.56
CA TYR A 60 13.60 -24.32 8.88
C TYR A 60 12.14 -23.93 8.62
N GLU A 61 11.28 -24.91 8.34
CA GLU A 61 9.83 -24.74 8.24
C GLU A 61 9.23 -24.20 9.55
N GLN A 62 9.55 -24.80 10.71
CA GLN A 62 9.08 -24.29 12.00
C GLN A 62 9.59 -22.87 12.30
N PHE A 63 10.84 -22.57 11.94
CA PHE A 63 11.36 -21.20 12.02
C PHE A 63 10.48 -20.24 11.19
N LYS A 64 10.20 -20.57 9.92
CA LYS A 64 9.36 -19.74 9.03
C LYS A 64 7.96 -19.55 9.60
N GLU A 65 7.33 -20.61 10.10
CA GLU A 65 5.99 -20.53 10.71
C GLU A 65 5.95 -19.52 11.86
N ASN A 66 6.91 -19.61 12.77
CA ASN A 66 6.99 -18.70 13.91
C ASN A 66 7.38 -17.26 13.50
N PHE A 67 8.27 -17.13 12.51
CA PHE A 67 8.61 -15.84 11.92
C PHE A 67 7.37 -15.18 11.30
N TYR A 68 6.58 -15.93 10.54
CA TYR A 68 5.31 -15.46 9.97
C TYR A 68 4.30 -15.12 11.06
N ALA A 69 4.16 -15.94 12.10
CA ALA A 69 3.26 -15.63 13.21
C ALA A 69 3.64 -14.32 13.93
N LYS A 70 4.95 -14.07 14.10
CA LYS A 70 5.48 -12.87 14.76
C LYS A 70 5.23 -11.59 13.97
N PHE A 71 5.55 -11.61 12.67
CA PHE A 71 5.57 -10.38 11.85
C PHE A 71 4.35 -10.24 10.92
N PHE A 72 3.59 -11.31 10.71
CA PHE A 72 2.47 -11.39 9.77
C PHE A 72 1.25 -12.02 10.45
N SER A 73 0.76 -11.35 11.51
CA SER A 73 -0.52 -11.71 12.12
C SER A 73 -1.64 -11.75 11.08
N ALA A 74 -2.74 -12.46 11.37
CA ALA A 74 -3.89 -12.51 10.45
C ALA A 74 -4.39 -11.11 10.06
N ASN A 75 -4.43 -10.18 11.01
CA ASN A 75 -4.82 -8.79 10.78
C ASN A 75 -3.85 -8.07 9.83
N VAL A 76 -2.54 -8.30 9.99
CA VAL A 76 -1.52 -7.73 9.09
C VAL A 76 -1.64 -8.29 7.69
N LYS A 77 -1.80 -9.62 7.55
CA LYS A 77 -2.01 -10.25 6.24
C LYS A 77 -3.26 -9.70 5.56
N HIS A 78 -4.35 -9.60 6.30
CA HIS A 78 -5.58 -9.02 5.80
C HIS A 78 -5.41 -7.54 5.39
N ALA A 79 -4.75 -6.73 6.21
CA ALA A 79 -4.46 -5.33 5.89
C ALA A 79 -3.63 -5.21 4.61
N LYS A 80 -2.57 -6.01 4.45
CA LYS A 80 -1.73 -6.01 3.24
C LYS A 80 -2.47 -6.50 1.99
N LEU A 81 -3.35 -7.50 2.13
CA LEU A 81 -4.23 -7.91 1.05
C LEU A 81 -5.18 -6.77 0.64
N GLN A 82 -5.76 -6.06 1.61
CA GLN A 82 -6.61 -4.90 1.33
C GLN A 82 -5.85 -3.76 0.65
N GLU A 83 -4.62 -3.47 1.10
CA GLU A 83 -3.73 -2.52 0.41
C GLU A 83 -3.50 -2.94 -1.05
N PHE A 84 -3.22 -4.22 -1.32
CA PHE A 84 -3.04 -4.72 -2.68
C PHE A 84 -4.31 -4.58 -3.53
N LEU A 85 -5.47 -4.94 -2.97
CA LEU A 85 -6.75 -4.87 -3.68
C LEU A 85 -7.10 -3.43 -4.09
N ASN A 86 -6.83 -2.48 -3.19
CA ASN A 86 -7.08 -1.06 -3.38
C ASN A 86 -5.89 -0.31 -4.02
N LEU A 87 -4.82 -1.03 -4.39
CA LEU A 87 -3.66 -0.42 -5.03
C LEU A 87 -4.05 0.13 -6.41
N GLU A 88 -3.91 1.43 -6.54
CA GLU A 88 -4.06 2.22 -7.77
C GLU A 88 -2.80 3.07 -7.96
N GLN A 89 -2.47 3.38 -9.20
CA GLN A 89 -1.30 4.18 -9.59
C GLN A 89 -1.40 5.60 -9.00
N GLY A 90 -2.58 6.21 -9.03
CA GLY A 90 -2.78 7.58 -8.57
C GLY A 90 -1.78 8.55 -9.20
N ASP A 91 -1.05 9.30 -8.38
CA ASP A 91 -0.03 10.25 -8.81
C ASP A 91 1.39 9.61 -8.94
N MET A 92 1.54 8.30 -8.70
CA MET A 92 2.82 7.60 -8.86
C MET A 92 3.23 7.51 -10.34
N THR A 93 4.55 7.46 -10.56
CA THR A 93 5.06 7.02 -11.87
C THR A 93 4.73 5.53 -12.07
N VAL A 94 4.74 5.07 -13.32
CA VAL A 94 4.45 3.65 -13.63
C VAL A 94 5.47 2.74 -12.95
N GLU A 95 6.73 3.14 -12.86
CA GLU A 95 7.81 2.40 -12.19
C GLU A 95 7.59 2.29 -10.66
N GLN A 96 7.13 3.39 -10.04
CA GLN A 96 6.81 3.38 -8.60
C GLN A 96 5.61 2.49 -8.31
N TYR A 97 4.57 2.59 -9.15
CA TYR A 97 3.40 1.73 -9.05
C TYR A 97 3.75 0.26 -9.22
N ASP A 98 4.60 -0.10 -10.21
CA ASP A 98 5.09 -1.46 -10.42
C ASP A 98 5.87 -1.99 -9.21
N THR A 99 6.72 -1.16 -8.61
CA THR A 99 7.47 -1.52 -7.40
C THR A 99 6.54 -1.85 -6.24
N GLU A 100 5.52 -1.02 -5.98
CA GLU A 100 4.52 -1.27 -4.95
C GLU A 100 3.65 -2.49 -5.28
N PHE A 101 3.31 -2.68 -6.56
CA PHE A 101 2.56 -3.82 -7.05
C PHE A 101 3.31 -5.14 -6.80
N ASP A 102 4.57 -5.23 -7.20
CA ASP A 102 5.42 -6.41 -6.96
C ASP A 102 5.51 -6.70 -5.46
N MET A 103 5.75 -5.67 -4.65
CA MET A 103 5.90 -5.82 -3.21
C MET A 103 4.62 -6.34 -2.54
N LEU A 104 3.47 -5.75 -2.85
CA LEU A 104 2.18 -6.13 -2.27
C LEU A 104 1.64 -7.46 -2.82
N SER A 105 1.97 -7.83 -4.05
CA SER A 105 1.57 -9.10 -4.66
C SER A 105 2.07 -10.32 -3.87
N ARG A 106 3.20 -10.18 -3.17
CA ARG A 106 3.78 -11.22 -2.30
C ARG A 106 2.88 -11.59 -1.11
N PHE A 107 1.95 -10.70 -0.75
CA PHE A 107 0.96 -10.91 0.32
C PHE A 107 -0.39 -11.40 -0.21
N ALA A 108 -0.56 -11.47 -1.53
CA ALA A 108 -1.81 -11.76 -2.21
C ALA A 108 -1.62 -12.85 -3.28
N LEU A 109 -0.85 -13.90 -2.98
CA LEU A 109 -0.47 -14.95 -3.94
C LEU A 109 -1.69 -15.60 -4.62
N ASP A 110 -2.79 -15.78 -3.88
CA ASP A 110 -4.04 -16.33 -4.44
C ASP A 110 -4.68 -15.42 -5.50
N MET A 111 -4.46 -14.10 -5.42
CA MET A 111 -5.02 -13.12 -6.35
C MET A 111 -4.21 -12.97 -7.63
N VAL A 112 -2.92 -13.31 -7.59
CA VAL A 112 -1.99 -13.22 -8.73
C VAL A 112 -1.50 -14.61 -9.15
N ARG A 113 -2.31 -15.63 -8.89
CA ARG A 113 -1.93 -17.04 -9.09
C ARG A 113 -1.70 -17.36 -10.56
N ASP A 114 -2.52 -16.79 -11.43
CA ASP A 114 -2.38 -16.88 -12.88
C ASP A 114 -1.99 -15.53 -13.48
N GLU A 115 -1.27 -15.61 -14.60
CA GLU A 115 -0.72 -14.42 -15.27
C GLU A 115 -1.82 -13.49 -15.78
N THR A 116 -2.97 -14.05 -16.18
CA THR A 116 -4.13 -13.27 -16.64
C THR A 116 -4.71 -12.43 -15.49
N ALA A 117 -4.93 -13.02 -14.31
CA ALA A 117 -5.41 -12.32 -13.13
C ALA A 117 -4.41 -11.25 -12.66
N LYS A 118 -3.11 -11.56 -12.68
CA LYS A 118 -2.04 -10.60 -12.37
C LYS A 118 -2.06 -9.42 -13.34
N THR A 119 -2.15 -9.69 -14.63
CA THR A 119 -2.20 -8.67 -15.70
C THR A 119 -3.43 -7.79 -15.54
N GLU A 120 -4.62 -8.36 -15.39
CA GLU A 120 -5.85 -7.58 -15.22
C GLU A 120 -5.83 -6.76 -13.92
N LYS A 121 -5.29 -7.30 -12.81
CA LYS A 121 -5.14 -6.53 -11.57
C LYS A 121 -4.20 -5.34 -11.75
N PHE A 122 -3.09 -5.52 -12.47
CA PHE A 122 -2.14 -4.43 -12.78
C PHE A 122 -2.79 -3.35 -13.62
N VAL A 123 -3.41 -3.75 -14.74
CA VAL A 123 -4.06 -2.82 -15.68
C VAL A 123 -5.22 -2.08 -15.01
N ARG A 124 -6.00 -2.76 -14.14
CA ARG A 124 -7.10 -2.13 -13.39
C ARG A 124 -6.63 -1.04 -12.43
N GLY A 125 -5.42 -1.15 -11.88
CA GLY A 125 -4.87 -0.14 -11.00
C GLY A 125 -4.15 1.00 -11.73
N LEU A 126 -3.88 0.92 -13.04
CA LEU A 126 -3.30 2.03 -13.78
C LEU A 126 -4.23 3.26 -13.78
N ARG A 127 -3.63 4.45 -13.92
CA ARG A 127 -4.39 5.70 -14.13
C ARG A 127 -5.28 5.60 -15.37
N LEU A 128 -6.43 6.28 -15.36
CA LEU A 128 -7.49 6.10 -16.37
C LEU A 128 -7.05 6.41 -17.81
N ASP A 129 -6.18 7.41 -17.99
CA ASP A 129 -5.61 7.82 -19.27
C ASP A 129 -4.68 6.76 -19.89
N LEU A 130 -3.96 5.98 -19.07
CA LEU A 130 -3.16 4.85 -19.54
C LEU A 130 -4.01 3.58 -19.65
N GLN A 131 -4.84 3.32 -18.65
CA GLN A 131 -5.63 2.09 -18.52
C GLN A 131 -6.44 1.77 -19.78
N GLY A 132 -7.14 2.76 -20.34
CA GLY A 132 -7.97 2.55 -21.53
C GLY A 132 -7.14 2.08 -22.74
N ILE A 133 -5.97 2.69 -22.95
CA ILE A 133 -5.08 2.37 -24.06
C ILE A 133 -4.43 1.01 -23.85
N VAL A 134 -3.89 0.75 -22.66
CA VAL A 134 -3.26 -0.54 -22.32
C VAL A 134 -4.27 -1.68 -22.49
N ARG A 135 -5.52 -1.52 -22.02
CA ARG A 135 -6.58 -2.53 -22.24
C ARG A 135 -6.86 -2.79 -23.72
N ALA A 136 -6.91 -1.73 -24.53
CA ALA A 136 -7.16 -1.87 -25.97
C ALA A 136 -6.04 -2.63 -26.71
N LEU A 137 -4.81 -2.55 -26.21
CA LEU A 137 -3.66 -3.25 -26.75
C LEU A 137 -3.55 -4.72 -26.29
N GLN A 138 -4.40 -5.15 -25.37
CA GLN A 138 -4.53 -6.55 -24.93
C GLN A 138 -3.19 -7.23 -24.58
N PRO A 139 -2.47 -6.74 -23.56
CA PRO A 139 -1.23 -7.36 -23.12
C PRO A 139 -1.47 -8.83 -22.71
N ALA A 140 -0.58 -9.72 -23.13
CA ALA A 140 -0.66 -11.14 -22.78
C ALA A 140 -0.16 -11.40 -21.35
N THR A 141 0.76 -10.57 -20.86
CA THR A 141 1.40 -10.69 -19.55
C THR A 141 1.46 -9.36 -18.80
N HIS A 142 1.74 -9.43 -17.50
CA HIS A 142 1.97 -8.27 -16.65
C HIS A 142 3.16 -7.44 -17.17
N VAL A 143 4.19 -8.11 -17.67
CA VAL A 143 5.40 -7.47 -18.22
C VAL A 143 5.04 -6.70 -19.49
N ASP A 144 4.21 -7.26 -20.37
CA ASP A 144 3.76 -6.55 -21.57
C ASP A 144 2.95 -5.31 -21.20
N ALA A 145 2.05 -5.43 -20.21
CA ALA A 145 1.26 -4.31 -19.71
C ALA A 145 2.15 -3.20 -19.14
N LEU A 146 3.19 -3.55 -18.39
CA LEU A 146 4.17 -2.62 -17.84
C LEU A 146 4.95 -1.90 -18.95
N CYS A 147 5.47 -2.62 -19.94
CA CYS A 147 6.19 -2.05 -21.07
C CYS A 147 5.33 -1.02 -21.82
N ILE A 148 4.10 -1.38 -22.17
CA ILE A 148 3.16 -0.48 -22.85
C ILE A 148 2.90 0.77 -22.00
N ALA A 149 2.64 0.59 -20.69
CA ALA A 149 2.36 1.71 -19.80
C ALA A 149 3.57 2.67 -19.66
N LEU A 150 4.80 2.15 -19.66
CA LEU A 150 6.03 2.94 -19.64
C LEU A 150 6.20 3.74 -20.93
N ASP A 151 6.01 3.13 -22.09
CA ASP A 151 6.13 3.80 -23.39
C ASP A 151 5.14 4.97 -23.50
N LEU A 152 3.89 4.74 -23.10
CA LEU A 152 2.85 5.77 -23.07
C LEU A 152 3.19 6.92 -22.09
N SER A 153 3.76 6.59 -20.93
CA SER A 153 4.15 7.58 -19.92
C SER A 153 5.33 8.45 -20.38
N LEU A 154 6.27 7.88 -21.15
CA LEU A 154 7.38 8.64 -21.74
C LEU A 154 6.88 9.60 -22.82
N GLN A 155 5.92 9.16 -23.64
CA GLN A 155 5.31 10.01 -24.65
C GLN A 155 4.58 11.22 -24.03
N GLU A 156 3.86 11.02 -22.92
CA GLU A 156 3.19 12.10 -22.19
C GLU A 156 4.18 13.18 -21.72
N ARG A 157 5.35 12.77 -21.20
CA ARG A 157 6.40 13.71 -20.76
C ARG A 157 7.04 14.48 -21.92
N ALA A 158 7.04 13.91 -23.12
CA ALA A 158 7.57 14.55 -24.33
C ALA A 158 6.59 15.56 -24.95
N ASP A 159 5.29 15.48 -24.61
CA ASP A 159 4.23 16.34 -25.14
C ASP A 159 3.72 17.37 -24.08
N PRO A 160 4.40 18.53 -23.90
CA PRO A 160 4.04 19.52 -22.88
C PRO A 160 2.65 20.18 -23.09
N SER A 161 2.03 20.00 -24.25
CA SER A 161 0.71 20.56 -24.59
C SER A 161 -0.45 19.93 -23.81
N LYS A 162 -0.26 18.75 -23.19
CA LYS A 162 -1.29 18.08 -22.36
C LYS A 162 -1.15 18.35 -20.85
N ALA A 163 0.04 18.74 -20.38
CA ALA A 163 0.30 18.99 -18.95
C ALA A 163 -0.42 20.24 -18.38
N ALA A 164 -0.81 21.18 -19.24
CA ALA A 164 -1.47 22.44 -18.85
C ALA A 164 -3.00 22.32 -18.62
N GLY A 165 -3.61 21.16 -18.89
CA GLY A 165 -5.08 21.00 -18.90
C GLY A 165 -5.73 20.64 -17.57
N ARG A 166 -4.97 20.46 -16.48
CA ARG A 166 -5.51 19.97 -15.19
C ARG A 166 -5.86 21.12 -14.25
N GLY A 167 -6.69 22.05 -14.73
CA GLY A 167 -7.15 23.20 -13.96
C GLY A 167 -8.59 23.58 -14.32
N SER A 168 -9.50 23.35 -13.37
CA SER A 168 -10.80 24.02 -13.23
C SER A 168 -11.92 23.69 -14.21
N ASN A 169 -12.76 22.72 -13.83
CA ASN A 169 -14.19 22.75 -14.13
C ASN A 169 -14.98 22.72 -12.80
N LEU A 170 -14.86 23.78 -11.99
CA LEU A 170 -15.85 24.07 -10.95
C LEU A 170 -16.86 25.06 -11.55
N GLY A 171 -18.07 24.57 -11.76
CA GLY A 171 -19.14 25.27 -12.46
C GLY A 171 -19.39 26.69 -11.93
N GLN A 172 -19.38 27.66 -12.84
CA GLN A 172 -19.87 29.00 -12.62
C GLN A 172 -21.37 28.95 -12.26
N LYS A 173 -21.71 29.07 -10.98
CA LYS A 173 -23.07 29.41 -10.56
C LYS A 173 -23.24 30.92 -10.64
N ARG A 174 -23.84 31.40 -11.74
CA ARG A 174 -24.23 32.80 -11.91
C ARG A 174 -25.34 33.15 -10.91
N LYS A 175 -25.08 34.18 -10.12
CA LYS A 175 -26.03 34.92 -9.26
C LYS A 175 -26.74 35.99 -10.12
N PRO A 176 -28.07 36.16 -10.06
CA PRO A 176 -28.73 37.38 -10.50
C PRO A 176 -29.08 38.26 -9.29
N GLU A 177 -28.82 39.56 -9.41
CA GLU A 177 -29.10 40.60 -8.41
C GLU A 177 -30.40 41.35 -8.72
N LEU A 178 -31.28 41.39 -7.71
CA LEU A 178 -32.27 42.39 -7.24
C LEU A 178 -32.98 43.38 -8.19
N GLN A 179 -34.26 43.65 -7.86
CA GLN A 179 -34.84 44.99 -7.62
C GLN A 179 -36.19 44.92 -6.82
N PRO A 180 -36.68 46.03 -6.22
CA PRO A 180 -37.18 46.06 -4.82
C PRO A 180 -38.69 46.33 -4.66
N ALA A 181 -39.24 46.07 -3.46
CA ALA A 181 -40.51 46.68 -3.02
C ALA A 181 -40.70 46.71 -1.48
N LEU A 182 -40.83 47.94 -0.97
CA LEU A 182 -41.71 48.46 0.10
C LEU A 182 -41.87 47.71 1.45
N ALA A 183 -41.53 48.43 2.53
CA ALA A 183 -41.95 48.15 3.90
C ALA A 183 -43.46 48.41 4.12
N PRO A 184 -44.07 47.91 5.21
CA PRO A 184 -44.21 48.79 6.39
C PRO A 184 -44.04 48.10 7.76
N GLN A 185 -43.82 48.95 8.77
CA GLN A 185 -43.50 48.66 10.17
C GLN A 185 -44.59 47.94 10.97
N ARG A 186 -44.18 47.36 12.12
CA ARG A 186 -44.76 47.68 13.44
C ARG A 186 -43.91 47.17 14.62
N ASP A 187 -43.84 48.01 15.64
CA ASP A 187 -43.15 47.88 16.93
C ASP A 187 -43.61 46.67 17.78
N LEU A 188 -42.72 46.16 18.65
CA LEU A 188 -42.97 46.06 20.10
C LEU A 188 -41.73 45.58 20.89
N ARG A 189 -41.16 46.51 21.67
CA ARG A 189 -40.85 46.43 23.11
C ARG A 189 -40.17 45.17 23.73
N SER A 190 -39.08 45.49 24.43
CA SER A 190 -38.77 45.13 25.83
C SER A 190 -37.91 43.90 26.12
N GLY A 191 -36.95 44.11 27.04
CA GLY A 191 -36.42 43.07 27.93
C GLY A 191 -34.95 42.79 27.75
N GLY A 192 -34.10 43.50 28.49
CA GLY A 192 -32.70 43.11 28.67
C GLY A 192 -32.56 41.85 29.54
N VAL A 193 -31.36 41.28 29.55
CA VAL A 193 -30.61 40.84 30.75
C VAL A 193 -29.21 40.40 30.30
N PHE A 194 -28.24 40.84 31.09
CA PHE A 194 -26.81 40.56 31.05
C PHE A 194 -26.51 39.09 31.46
N CYS A 195 -25.43 38.50 30.94
CA CYS A 195 -24.31 37.90 31.70
C CYS A 195 -23.54 36.83 30.90
N LYS A 196 -22.25 37.12 30.67
CA LYS A 196 -21.13 36.16 30.58
C LYS A 196 -20.78 35.68 32.01
N PRO A 197 -20.12 34.52 32.24
CA PRO A 197 -18.69 34.37 31.90
C PRO A 197 -18.21 32.97 31.47
N ASP A 198 -16.97 33.00 30.97
CA ASP A 198 -16.03 31.91 30.70
C ASP A 198 -15.86 30.95 31.88
N ILE A 199 -15.42 29.71 31.61
CA ILE A 199 -14.44 28.97 32.44
C ILE A 199 -13.72 27.92 31.55
N PHE A 200 -12.39 27.99 31.61
CA PHE A 200 -11.36 27.06 31.13
C PHE A 200 -11.13 25.89 32.11
N LEU A 201 -10.23 24.96 31.75
CA LEU A 201 -9.54 23.89 32.54
C LEU A 201 -10.23 22.52 32.50
N VAL A 202 -9.55 21.38 32.27
CA VAL A 202 -8.11 21.01 32.12
C VAL A 202 -8.01 20.00 30.98
#